data_AF-A0A9E1UR35-F1
#
_entry.id   AF-A0A9E1UR35-F1
#
_cell.length_a   1.000
_cell.length_b   1.000
_cell.length_c   1.000
_cell.angle_alpha   90.00
_cell.angle_beta   90.00
_cell.angle_gamma   90.00
#
_symmetry.space_group_name_H-M   'P 1'
#
loop_
_entity.id
_entity.type
_entity.pdbx_description
1 polymer ?
#
loop_
_entity_poly.entity_id
_entity_poly.type
_entity_poly.pdbx_seq_one_letter_code
_entity_poly.pdbx_strand_id
1 'polypeptide(L)' 'MRVGATMLETIALAEEAIQAARPAAEADPFRPVCHFRPPAQWMNDICGALYHEGYYHIFYQFNPF' A
#
# COMPACT_ATOMS: atom_id res chain seq x y z
N MET A 1 -13.48 -16.01 -1.16
CA MET A 1 -14.62 -15.09 -1.37
C MET A 1 -15.38 -14.97 -0.06
N ARG A 2 -15.10 -13.95 0.76
CA ARG A 2 -15.78 -13.75 2.06
C ARG A 2 -16.95 -12.80 1.82
N VAL A 3 -18.17 -13.34 1.90
CA VAL A 3 -19.40 -12.58 1.77
C VAL A 3 -19.68 -11.91 3.12
N GLY A 4 -19.71 -10.57 3.19
CA GLY A 4 -20.32 -9.84 4.32
C GLY A 4 -19.48 -8.84 5.13
N ALA A 5 -18.24 -8.51 4.75
CA ALA A 5 -17.52 -7.40 5.40
C ALA A 5 -17.91 -6.05 4.79
N THR A 6 -18.15 -5.05 5.65
CA THR A 6 -18.38 -3.66 5.22
C THR A 6 -17.10 -3.03 4.68
N MET A 7 -17.22 -1.98 3.87
CA MET A 7 -16.07 -1.24 3.31
C MET A 7 -15.09 -0.79 4.42
N LEU A 8 -15.62 -0.30 5.55
CA LEU A 8 -14.81 0.15 6.69
C LEU A 8 -14.06 -0.99 7.36
N GLU A 9 -14.69 -2.15 7.54
CA GLU A 9 -14.03 -3.34 8.07
C GLU A 9 -12.93 -3.84 7.12
N THR A 10 -13.17 -3.81 5.79
CA THR A 10 -12.13 -4.19 4.82
C THR A 10 -10.93 -3.24 4.83
N ILE A 11 -11.15 -1.94 5.03
CA ILE A 11 -10.06 -0.96 5.16
C ILE A 11 -9.28 -1.19 6.45
N ALA A 12 -9.97 -1.41 7.58
CA ALA A 12 -9.28 -1.67 8.86
C ALA A 12 -8.42 -2.94 8.79
N LEU A 13 -8.93 -4.01 8.17
CA LEU A 13 -8.17 -5.25 7.97
C LEU A 13 -6.96 -5.05 7.04
N ALA A 14 -7.13 -4.27 5.98
CA ALA A 14 -6.04 -3.89 5.09
C ALA A 14 -4.94 -3.14 5.84
N GLU A 15 -5.31 -2.14 6.63
CA GLU A 15 -4.37 -1.36 7.44
C GLU A 15 -3.63 -2.25 8.44
N GLU A 16 -4.33 -3.11 9.16
CA GLU A 16 -3.74 -4.05 10.11
C GLU A 16 -2.74 -5.00 9.42
N ALA A 17 -3.10 -5.55 8.26
CA ALA A 17 -2.23 -6.44 7.49
C ALA A 17 -0.94 -5.73 7.03
N ILE A 18 -1.05 -4.48 6.56
CA ILE A 18 0.11 -3.67 6.17
C ILE A 18 1.01 -3.40 7.38
N GLN A 19 0.44 -3.01 8.53
CA GLN A 19 1.21 -2.73 9.73
C GLN A 19 1.94 -3.99 10.24
N ALA A 20 1.28 -5.14 10.21
CA ALA A 20 1.89 -6.41 10.60
C ALA A 20 3.05 -6.82 9.68
N ALA A 21 2.96 -6.54 8.37
CA ALA A 21 3.99 -6.90 7.40
C ALA A 21 5.16 -5.90 7.32
N ARG A 22 4.98 -4.67 7.83
CA ARG A 22 5.97 -3.59 7.71
C ARG A 22 7.34 -3.92 8.34
N PRO A 23 7.46 -4.49 9.55
CA PRO A 23 8.76 -4.79 10.14
C PRO A 23 9.58 -5.77 9.29
N ALA A 24 8.94 -6.79 8.72
CA ALA A 24 9.60 -7.75 7.85
C ALA A 24 10.08 -7.08 6.55
N ALA A 25 9.28 -6.17 5.98
CA ALA A 25 9.69 -5.38 4.84
C ALA A 25 10.91 -4.51 5.20
N GLU A 26 10.84 -3.71 6.27
CA GLU A 26 11.93 -2.82 6.69
C GLU A 26 13.26 -3.55 7.00
N ALA A 27 13.19 -4.82 7.40
CA ALA A 27 14.36 -5.66 7.63
C ALA A 27 15.02 -6.21 6.34
N ASP A 28 14.39 -6.09 5.17
CA ASP A 28 14.95 -6.57 3.90
C ASP A 28 16.15 -5.68 3.48
N PRO A 29 17.38 -6.24 3.40
CA PRO A 29 18.58 -5.47 3.06
C PRO A 29 18.58 -4.95 1.61
N PHE A 30 17.75 -5.52 0.73
CA PHE A 30 17.63 -5.10 -0.67
C PHE A 30 16.52 -4.07 -0.88
N ARG A 31 15.81 -3.71 0.18
CA ARG A 31 14.65 -2.83 0.12
C ARG A 31 15.09 -1.37 -0.15
N PRO A 32 14.77 -0.77 -1.32
CA PRO A 32 15.36 0.52 -1.74
C PRO A 32 15.06 1.71 -0.82
N VAL A 33 16.05 2.51 -0.42
CA VAL A 33 15.82 3.62 0.53
C VAL A 33 15.28 4.91 -0.13
N CYS A 34 15.48 5.08 -1.43
CA CYS A 34 15.15 6.31 -2.16
C CYS A 34 14.33 6.02 -3.42
N HIS A 35 13.26 5.24 -3.30
CA HIS A 35 12.28 4.99 -4.37
C HIS A 35 10.88 5.00 -3.78
N PHE A 36 9.91 5.53 -4.52
CA PHE A 36 8.49 5.44 -4.14
C PHE A 36 8.06 3.97 -4.09
N ARG A 37 7.35 3.60 -3.02
CA ARG A 37 6.86 2.24 -2.77
C ARG A 37 5.85 2.22 -1.62
N PRO A 38 5.06 1.15 -1.46
CA PRO A 38 4.21 0.98 -0.29
C PRO A 38 5.02 0.66 0.98
N PRO A 39 4.44 0.84 2.18
CA PRO A 39 5.06 0.48 3.45
C PRO A 39 5.44 -1.01 3.56
N ALA A 40 4.62 -1.90 3.00
CA ALA A 40 4.81 -3.34 2.95
C ALA A 40 4.11 -3.92 1.70
N GLN A 41 4.23 -5.23 1.46
CA GLN A 41 3.59 -5.97 0.35
C GLN A 41 4.00 -5.51 -1.07
N TRP A 42 3.27 -6.01 -2.08
CA TRP A 42 3.58 -5.82 -3.50
C TRP A 42 2.88 -4.58 -4.06
N MET A 43 3.63 -3.84 -4.87
CA MET A 43 3.15 -2.74 -5.68
C MET A 43 3.49 -3.02 -7.13
N ASN A 44 2.59 -2.62 -8.02
CA ASN A 44 2.80 -2.66 -9.46
C ASN A 44 2.70 -1.25 -10.07
N ASP A 45 2.03 -1.11 -11.21
CA ASP A 45 1.98 0.10 -11.99
C ASP A 45 1.49 1.31 -11.19
N ILE A 46 2.10 2.46 -11.48
CA ILE A 46 1.52 3.75 -11.13
C ILE A 46 0.35 3.98 -12.09
N CYS A 47 -0.88 3.94 -11.56
CA CYS A 47 -2.10 4.03 -12.36
C CYS A 47 -2.86 5.35 -12.22
N GLY A 48 -2.30 6.32 -11.49
CA GLY A 48 -2.90 7.64 -11.36
C GLY A 48 -1.91 8.64 -10.80
N ALA A 49 -1.19 9.34 -11.67
CA ALA A 49 -0.41 10.51 -11.26
C ALA A 49 -1.21 11.76 -11.61
N LEU A 50 -1.49 12.61 -10.61
CA LEU A 50 -2.22 13.86 -10.83
C LEU A 50 -1.66 14.98 -9.96
N TYR A 51 -1.73 16.22 -10.46
CA TYR A 51 -1.42 17.41 -9.68
C TYR A 51 -2.72 18.10 -9.25
N HIS A 52 -2.89 18.33 -7.96
CA HIS A 52 -4.09 18.96 -7.40
C HIS A 52 -3.74 19.72 -6.12
N GLU A 53 -4.23 20.97 -6.02
CA GLU A 53 -4.08 21.86 -4.86
C GLU A 53 -2.64 22.03 -4.35
N GLY A 54 -1.65 22.07 -5.25
CA GLY A 54 -0.25 22.23 -4.87
C GLY A 54 0.50 20.92 -4.61
N TYR A 55 -0.17 19.78 -4.72
CA TYR A 55 0.40 18.46 -4.44
C TYR A 55 0.41 17.55 -5.67
N TYR A 56 1.48 16.77 -5.80
CA TYR A 56 1.51 15.62 -6.69
C TYR A 56 0.99 14.40 -5.95
N HIS A 57 -0.13 13.86 -6.42
CA HIS A 57 -0.74 12.64 -5.91
C HIS A 57 -0.35 11.48 -6.82
N ILE A 58 0.08 10.37 -6.23
CA ILE A 58 0.52 9.17 -6.93
C ILE A 58 -0.28 7.98 -6.41
N PHE A 59 -1.01 7.33 -7.30
CA PHE A 59 -1.76 6.10 -7.06
C PHE A 59 -1.07 4.92 -7.75
N TYR A 60 -1.11 3.77 -7.10
CA TYR A 60 -0.46 2.55 -7.57
C TYR A 60 -1.33 1.32 -7.31
N GLN A 61 -1.16 0.28 -8.13
CA GLN A 61 -1.77 -1.03 -7.87
C GLN A 61 -1.09 -1.69 -6.67
N PHE A 62 -1.89 -2.20 -5.73
CA PHE A 62 -1.40 -2.80 -4.50
C PHE A 62 -1.97 -4.20 -4.28
N ASN A 63 -1.16 -5.12 -3.78
CA ASN A 63 -1.59 -6.48 -3.45
C ASN A 63 -0.70 -7.10 -2.35
N PRO A 64 -1.26 -7.86 -1.40
CA PRO A 64 -2.68 -7.97 -1.06
C PRO A 64 -3.21 -6.78 -0.24
N PHE A 65 -4.46 -6.37 -0.50
CA PHE A 65 -5.57 -6.47 0.46
C PHE A 65 -6.93 -6.36 -0.23
#